data_AF-A0AB39HXB0-F1
#
_entry.id   AF-A0AB39HXB0-F1
#
_cell.length_a   1.000
_cell.length_b   1.000
_cell.length_c   1.000
_cell.angle_alpha   90.00
_cell.angle_beta   90.00
_cell.angle_gamma   90.00
#
_symmetry.space_group_name_H-M   'P 1'
#
loop_
_entity.id
_entity.type
_entity.pdbx_description
1 polymer ?
#
loop_
_entity_poly.entity_id
_entity_poly.type
_entity_poly.pdbx_seq_one_letter_code
_entity_poly.pdbx_strand_id
1 'polypeptide(L)'
;MSLKRLGFVISGITILLILSACQGGNDPSPDEIDVSQPEYELDEEQQTEAGESNNDGAASGEGEEDTDSEGTSNNNIKQKDYSSEQEAIDAIDNYEVVEQTNIELGYGIKALSEGATGHQYISWNEGKWMIRVNAPTDPEYATGNYENGEELARTVVDYLETNYLPAPDQRGVIDINDFGDHPETVIRWQQGNSVYEIDESTDNPINALQIAVDSAS
;
A
#
# COMPACT_ATOMS: atom_id res chain seq x y z
N MET A 1 45.03 -11.25 -41.15
CA MET A 1 46.04 -10.27 -40.69
C MET A 1 45.71 -9.88 -39.24
N SER A 2 46.70 -9.43 -38.48
CA SER A 2 46.51 -8.94 -37.09
C SER A 2 46.58 -7.40 -37.06
N LEU A 3 46.72 -6.83 -35.86
CA LEU A 3 46.69 -5.41 -35.47
C LEU A 3 45.27 -4.84 -35.30
N LYS A 4 44.96 -4.08 -34.23
CA LYS A 4 45.71 -3.81 -32.98
C LYS A 4 44.72 -3.39 -31.90
N ARG A 5 44.89 -3.85 -30.64
CA ARG A 5 44.21 -3.22 -29.49
C ARG A 5 44.93 -1.91 -29.15
N LEU A 6 44.19 -0.82 -29.00
CA LEU A 6 44.71 0.45 -28.48
C LEU A 6 44.18 0.61 -27.04
N GLY A 7 45.04 0.40 -26.06
CA GLY A 7 44.73 0.73 -24.67
C GLY A 7 44.91 2.22 -24.44
N PHE A 8 43.98 2.85 -23.70
CA PHE A 8 44.17 4.20 -23.18
C PHE A 8 44.67 4.13 -21.73
N VAL A 9 45.58 5.03 -21.37
CA VAL A 9 46.27 5.00 -20.08
C VAL A 9 45.55 5.89 -19.06
N ILE A 10 45.54 5.42 -17.80
CA ILE A 10 44.95 6.13 -16.66
C ILE A 10 45.66 7.47 -16.45
N SER A 11 44.90 8.56 -16.39
CA SER A 11 45.36 9.86 -15.89
C SER A 11 44.66 10.14 -14.56
N GLY A 12 45.40 10.03 -13.46
CA GLY A 12 44.83 10.22 -12.12
C GLY A 12 44.44 11.67 -11.86
N ILE A 13 43.27 11.88 -11.24
CA ILE A 13 42.87 13.19 -10.70
C ILE A 13 43.52 13.34 -9.32
N THR A 14 44.51 14.21 -9.22
CA THR A 14 45.09 14.61 -7.93
C THR A 14 44.14 15.53 -7.20
N ILE A 15 43.51 15.05 -6.13
CA ILE A 15 42.71 15.88 -5.22
C ILE A 15 43.64 16.81 -4.45
N LEU A 16 43.47 18.12 -4.62
CA LEU A 16 44.23 19.13 -3.89
C LEU A 16 43.48 19.53 -2.61
N LEU A 17 43.90 18.99 -1.47
CA LEU A 17 43.39 19.41 -0.16
C LEU A 17 43.99 20.77 0.22
N ILE A 18 43.17 21.83 0.18
CA ILE A 18 43.57 23.18 0.59
C ILE A 18 43.27 23.37 2.09
N LEU A 19 44.29 23.26 2.92
CA LEU A 19 44.20 23.55 4.36
C LEU A 19 44.24 25.06 4.62
N SER A 20 43.06 25.66 4.78
CA SER A 20 42.91 27.04 5.28
C SER A 20 42.75 27.04 6.80
N ALA A 21 43.86 27.15 7.54
CA ALA A 21 43.86 27.36 8.98
C ALA A 21 43.99 28.85 9.31
N CYS A 22 43.03 29.41 10.06
CA CYS A 22 43.19 30.70 10.73
C CYS A 22 42.34 30.74 12.01
N GLN A 23 42.95 31.15 13.12
CA GLN A 23 42.40 31.05 14.47
C GLN A 23 41.22 32.01 14.73
N GLY A 24 40.19 31.50 15.42
CA GLY A 24 39.20 32.26 16.16
C GLY A 24 38.66 31.32 17.25
N GLY A 25 38.94 31.60 18.52
CA GLY A 25 38.76 30.63 19.59
C GLY A 25 37.42 30.72 20.32
N ASN A 26 36.98 29.59 20.89
CA ASN A 26 36.72 29.42 22.32
C ASN A 26 36.49 27.92 22.62
N ASP A 27 37.11 27.39 23.67
CA ASP A 27 36.72 26.10 24.27
C ASP A 27 35.37 26.24 24.98
N PRO A 28 34.60 25.14 25.07
CA PRO A 28 34.35 24.61 26.42
C PRO A 28 34.50 23.08 26.54
N SER A 29 34.91 22.65 27.74
CA SER A 29 34.84 21.26 28.23
C SER A 29 33.39 20.76 28.40
N PRO A 30 33.15 19.43 28.50
CA PRO A 30 31.82 18.84 28.69
C PRO A 30 31.29 18.93 30.15
N ASP A 31 30.08 18.36 30.34
CA ASP A 31 29.27 18.26 31.57
C ASP A 31 28.59 19.59 31.98
N GLU A 32 27.26 19.73 32.07
CA GLU A 32 26.30 18.95 32.87
C GLU A 32 24.93 18.70 32.19
N ILE A 33 24.01 18.02 32.89
CA ILE A 33 22.61 17.77 32.49
C ILE A 33 21.69 18.79 33.17
N ASP A 34 20.71 19.33 32.43
CA ASP A 34 19.50 19.93 33.02
C ASP A 34 18.26 19.53 32.21
N VAL A 35 17.08 19.56 32.86
CA VAL A 35 15.81 19.01 32.37
C VAL A 35 14.80 20.14 32.22
N SER A 36 14.17 20.24 31.04
CA SER A 36 13.01 21.12 30.84
C SER A 36 12.08 20.56 29.77
N GLN A 37 10.88 20.17 30.20
CA GLN A 37 9.76 19.87 29.32
C GLN A 37 9.13 21.18 28.83
N PRO A 38 8.54 21.23 27.62
CA PRO A 38 7.42 22.12 27.36
C PRO A 38 6.15 21.54 28.02
N GLU A 39 5.48 22.34 28.83
CA GLU A 39 4.20 21.98 29.45
C GLU A 39 3.06 22.02 28.42
N TYR A 40 2.10 21.12 28.55
CA TYR A 40 0.82 21.17 27.84
C TYR A 40 -0.30 21.39 28.86
N GLU A 41 -0.91 22.57 28.82
CA GLU A 41 -1.98 22.95 29.73
C GLU A 41 -3.25 22.13 29.46
N LEU A 42 -3.81 21.57 30.54
CA LEU A 42 -5.17 21.03 30.59
C LEU A 42 -6.12 22.17 30.95
N ASP A 43 -7.26 22.24 30.27
CA ASP A 43 -8.40 23.09 30.65
C ASP A 43 -9.66 22.22 30.60
N GLU A 44 -10.43 22.18 31.69
CA GLU A 44 -11.45 21.14 31.95
C GLU A 44 -12.67 21.73 32.68
N GLU A 45 -13.88 21.22 32.37
CA GLU A 45 -15.16 21.45 33.10
C GLU A 45 -15.77 22.89 33.03
N GLN A 46 -17.08 23.21 33.14
CA GLN A 46 -18.37 22.51 33.32
C GLN A 46 -19.52 23.56 33.02
N GLN A 47 -20.86 23.40 33.07
CA GLN A 47 -21.83 22.34 33.44
C GLN A 47 -23.23 22.65 32.80
N THR A 48 -24.04 21.63 32.43
CA THR A 48 -25.56 21.60 32.48
C THR A 48 -26.42 22.60 31.62
N GLU A 49 -27.76 22.46 31.43
CA GLU A 49 -28.83 21.59 32.03
C GLU A 49 -29.81 20.98 30.98
N ALA A 50 -30.34 19.79 31.33
CA ALA A 50 -31.73 19.26 31.20
C ALA A 50 -32.58 19.31 29.90
N GLY A 51 -33.30 18.20 29.64
CA GLY A 51 -34.42 18.11 28.69
C GLY A 51 -35.03 16.70 28.57
N GLU A 52 -35.96 16.31 29.46
CA GLU A 52 -36.62 14.99 29.43
C GLU A 52 -37.79 14.89 28.43
N SER A 53 -37.94 13.73 27.78
CA SER A 53 -39.26 13.14 27.50
C SER A 53 -39.16 11.64 27.17
N ASN A 54 -39.97 10.81 27.82
CA ASN A 54 -40.10 9.38 27.53
C ASN A 54 -41.43 9.11 26.80
N ASN A 55 -41.47 8.10 25.92
CA ASN A 55 -42.73 7.38 25.68
C ASN A 55 -42.50 5.96 25.11
N ASP A 56 -43.00 4.94 25.81
CA ASP A 56 -43.08 3.56 25.33
C ASP A 56 -44.35 3.34 24.49
N GLY A 57 -44.33 2.37 23.56
CA GLY A 57 -45.54 1.98 22.81
C GLY A 57 -45.30 0.84 21.82
N ALA A 58 -45.64 -0.39 22.21
CA ALA A 58 -45.51 -1.59 21.38
C ALA A 58 -46.85 -2.00 20.72
N ALA A 59 -46.80 -2.64 19.55
CA ALA A 59 -47.40 -3.97 19.29
C ALA A 59 -47.47 -4.38 17.78
N SER A 60 -47.02 -5.60 17.50
CA SER A 60 -47.54 -6.58 16.50
C SER A 60 -47.90 -6.17 15.05
N GLY A 61 -47.27 -6.85 14.09
CA GLY A 61 -47.73 -7.12 12.72
C GLY A 61 -47.04 -8.39 12.19
N GLU A 62 -47.71 -9.19 11.36
CA GLU A 62 -47.24 -10.53 10.93
C GLU A 62 -47.12 -10.61 9.39
N GLY A 63 -46.15 -11.39 8.89
CA GLY A 63 -45.92 -11.67 7.46
C GLY A 63 -45.03 -10.64 6.74
N GLU A 64 -44.33 -10.99 5.65
CA GLU A 64 -44.30 -12.26 4.91
C GLU A 64 -42.85 -12.74 4.66
N GLU A 65 -42.72 -13.97 4.16
CA GLU A 65 -41.47 -14.72 3.97
C GLU A 65 -40.89 -14.44 2.57
N ASP A 66 -39.68 -13.86 2.49
CA ASP A 66 -38.92 -13.77 1.23
C ASP A 66 -37.43 -14.05 1.48
N THR A 67 -36.92 -14.99 0.68
CA THR A 67 -35.66 -15.73 0.82
C THR A 67 -34.44 -14.89 1.26
N ASP A 68 -33.89 -15.18 2.44
CA ASP A 68 -32.60 -14.63 2.87
C ASP A 68 -31.48 -15.11 1.94
N SER A 69 -30.89 -14.17 1.21
CA SER A 69 -29.53 -14.29 0.71
C SER A 69 -28.67 -13.55 1.72
N GLU A 70 -27.98 -14.28 2.61
CA GLU A 70 -27.04 -13.73 3.60
C GLU A 70 -25.78 -13.13 2.93
N GLY A 71 -25.98 -12.10 2.11
CA GLY A 71 -24.92 -11.25 1.61
C GLY A 71 -24.30 -10.52 2.79
N THR A 72 -23.09 -10.92 3.16
CA THR A 72 -22.36 -10.25 4.25
C THR A 72 -22.07 -8.82 3.82
N SER A 73 -22.72 -7.85 4.47
CA SER A 73 -22.56 -6.42 4.19
C SER A 73 -21.18 -5.92 4.64
N ASN A 74 -20.17 -6.21 3.82
CA ASN A 74 -18.79 -5.76 3.98
C ASN A 74 -18.73 -4.24 3.76
N ASN A 75 -18.97 -3.48 4.84
CA ASN A 75 -19.02 -2.00 4.84
C ASN A 75 -17.73 -1.32 4.33
N ASN A 76 -16.64 -2.08 4.17
CA ASN A 76 -15.34 -1.62 3.69
C ASN A 76 -15.26 -1.60 2.15
N ILE A 77 -16.23 -2.18 1.43
CA ILE A 77 -16.26 -2.22 -0.04
C ILE A 77 -17.16 -1.11 -0.56
N LYS A 78 -16.57 -0.14 -1.27
CA LYS A 78 -17.30 0.91 -1.98
C LYS A 78 -17.70 0.37 -3.36
N GLN A 79 -18.95 0.59 -3.78
CA GLN A 79 -19.38 0.36 -5.17
C GLN A 79 -19.68 1.70 -5.86
N LYS A 80 -19.31 1.81 -7.14
CA LYS A 80 -19.66 2.94 -8.01
C LYS A 80 -20.07 2.46 -9.40
N ASP A 81 -21.27 2.84 -9.80
CA ASP A 81 -21.82 2.53 -11.12
C ASP A 81 -21.50 3.62 -12.16
N TYR A 82 -21.31 3.20 -13.41
CA TYR A 82 -21.03 4.03 -14.59
C TYR A 82 -22.10 3.80 -15.66
N SER A 83 -22.12 4.60 -16.74
CA SER A 83 -23.17 4.47 -17.77
C SER A 83 -22.94 3.30 -18.74
N SER A 84 -21.74 2.70 -18.74
CA SER A 84 -21.39 1.53 -19.55
C SER A 84 -20.25 0.72 -18.95
N GLU A 85 -20.08 -0.52 -19.42
CA GLU A 85 -18.93 -1.39 -19.12
C GLU A 85 -17.60 -0.68 -19.43
N GLN A 86 -17.50 0.00 -20.58
CA GLN A 86 -16.27 0.71 -20.98
C GLN A 86 -15.91 1.85 -20.02
N GLU A 87 -16.88 2.61 -19.50
CA GLU A 87 -16.60 3.66 -18.52
C GLU A 87 -16.14 3.09 -17.16
N ALA A 88 -16.69 1.95 -16.74
CA ALA A 88 -16.24 1.25 -15.54
C ALA A 88 -14.82 0.67 -15.71
N ILE A 89 -14.53 0.11 -16.89
CA ILE A 89 -13.17 -0.32 -17.26
C ILE A 89 -12.22 0.88 -17.22
N ASP A 90 -12.53 1.95 -17.95
CA ASP A 90 -11.67 3.13 -18.13
C ASP A 90 -11.33 3.80 -16.79
N ALA A 91 -12.23 3.76 -15.80
CA ALA A 91 -11.99 4.27 -14.46
C ALA A 91 -11.02 3.45 -13.58
N ILE A 92 -10.60 2.25 -14.01
CA ILE A 92 -9.54 1.49 -13.33
C ILE A 92 -8.17 1.91 -13.89
N ASP A 93 -7.69 3.06 -13.40
CA ASP A 93 -6.32 3.53 -13.59
C ASP A 93 -5.28 2.55 -13.03
N ASN A 94 -4.04 2.66 -13.53
CA ASN A 94 -2.85 1.84 -13.23
C ASN A 94 -2.81 0.42 -13.82
N TYR A 95 -3.85 -0.07 -14.49
CA TYR A 95 -3.79 -1.41 -15.10
C TYR A 95 -2.86 -1.47 -16.32
N GLU A 96 -1.87 -2.36 -16.26
CA GLU A 96 -0.94 -2.68 -17.35
C GLU A 96 -0.68 -4.20 -17.48
N VAL A 97 -0.10 -4.61 -18.60
CA VAL A 97 0.35 -6.00 -18.84
C VAL A 97 1.87 -6.05 -18.74
N VAL A 98 2.37 -6.81 -17.78
CA VAL A 98 3.79 -6.94 -17.43
C VAL A 98 4.48 -7.88 -18.43
N GLU A 99 4.88 -7.35 -19.59
CA GLU A 99 5.54 -8.13 -20.65
C GLU A 99 6.96 -8.60 -20.30
N GLN A 100 7.65 -7.89 -19.40
CA GLN A 100 9.03 -8.18 -19.00
C GLN A 100 9.06 -8.62 -17.54
N THR A 101 9.80 -9.68 -17.23
CA THR A 101 9.95 -10.19 -15.85
C THR A 101 11.41 -10.55 -15.59
N ASN A 102 11.85 -10.39 -14.34
CA ASN A 102 13.24 -10.62 -13.93
C ASN A 102 13.38 -11.38 -12.60
N ILE A 103 12.29 -11.55 -11.83
CA ILE A 103 12.24 -12.37 -10.61
C ILE A 103 11.10 -13.40 -10.67
N GLU A 104 11.18 -14.41 -9.79
CA GLU A 104 10.19 -15.47 -9.58
C GLU A 104 9.65 -15.34 -8.14
N LEU A 105 8.33 -15.27 -8.00
CA LEU A 105 7.67 -15.14 -6.69
C LEU A 105 7.32 -16.52 -6.12
N GLY A 106 6.73 -17.40 -6.92
CA GLY A 106 6.31 -18.74 -6.50
C GLY A 106 5.34 -19.33 -7.53
N TYR A 107 5.11 -20.66 -7.50
CA TYR A 107 4.11 -21.36 -8.33
C TYR A 107 4.22 -21.19 -9.87
N GLY A 108 5.27 -20.54 -10.38
CA GLY A 108 5.42 -20.15 -11.79
C GLY A 108 5.10 -18.67 -12.07
N ILE A 109 4.67 -17.92 -11.05
CA ILE A 109 4.40 -16.48 -11.08
C ILE A 109 5.72 -15.72 -11.12
N LYS A 110 5.83 -14.85 -12.12
CA LYS A 110 7.01 -14.01 -12.38
C LYS A 110 6.63 -12.56 -12.37
N ALA A 111 7.52 -11.75 -11.82
CA ALA A 111 7.32 -10.32 -11.68
C ALA A 111 8.46 -9.53 -12.33
N LEU A 112 8.15 -8.29 -12.68
CA LEU A 112 9.15 -7.25 -12.88
C LEU A 112 9.47 -6.67 -11.51
N SER A 113 10.74 -6.63 -11.12
CA SER A 113 11.21 -5.75 -10.05
C SER A 113 12.15 -4.69 -10.62
N GLU A 114 11.87 -3.44 -10.29
CA GLU A 114 12.71 -2.29 -10.65
C GLU A 114 12.79 -1.30 -9.48
N GLY A 115 13.85 -0.48 -9.45
CA GLY A 115 14.13 0.41 -8.32
C GLY A 115 14.46 1.82 -8.77
N ALA A 116 13.86 2.82 -8.12
CA ALA A 116 14.05 4.24 -8.42
C ALA A 116 13.95 5.09 -7.16
N THR A 117 14.96 5.94 -6.91
CA THR A 117 14.91 7.03 -5.91
C THR A 117 14.46 6.61 -4.49
N GLY A 118 14.87 5.43 -4.03
CA GLY A 118 14.48 4.91 -2.70
C GLY A 118 13.26 3.98 -2.70
N HIS A 119 12.60 3.79 -3.84
CA HIS A 119 11.50 2.84 -4.04
C HIS A 119 12.00 1.56 -4.73
N GLN A 120 11.47 0.42 -4.33
CA GLN A 120 11.43 -0.83 -5.07
C GLN A 120 9.98 -1.08 -5.50
N TYR A 121 9.77 -1.13 -6.80
CA TYR A 121 8.52 -1.58 -7.39
C TYR A 121 8.63 -3.06 -7.74
N ILE A 122 7.57 -3.81 -7.47
CA ILE A 122 7.40 -5.19 -7.95
C ILE A 122 6.01 -5.31 -8.56
N SER A 123 5.90 -5.67 -9.84
CA SER A 123 4.61 -5.85 -10.51
C SER A 123 4.50 -7.17 -11.27
N TRP A 124 3.30 -7.74 -11.28
CA TRP A 124 2.94 -8.93 -12.05
C TRP A 124 1.46 -8.89 -12.45
N ASN A 125 1.05 -9.82 -13.31
CA ASN A 125 -0.36 -10.07 -13.60
C ASN A 125 -0.78 -11.46 -13.13
N GLU A 126 -2.01 -11.56 -12.66
CA GLU A 126 -2.65 -12.84 -12.35
C GLU A 126 -4.07 -12.87 -12.95
N GLY A 127 -4.23 -13.63 -14.04
CA GLY A 127 -5.47 -13.65 -14.82
C GLY A 127 -5.80 -12.28 -15.45
N LYS A 128 -6.69 -11.52 -14.80
CA LYS A 128 -7.11 -10.16 -15.17
C LYS A 128 -6.72 -9.11 -14.12
N TRP A 129 -5.96 -9.49 -13.10
CA TRP A 129 -5.40 -8.58 -12.11
C TRP A 129 -4.04 -8.07 -12.58
N MET A 130 -3.78 -6.80 -12.31
CA MET A 130 -2.42 -6.24 -12.19
C MET A 130 -2.18 -6.02 -10.70
N ILE A 131 -1.06 -6.53 -10.20
CA ILE A 131 -0.67 -6.39 -8.80
C ILE A 131 0.66 -5.66 -8.76
N ARG A 132 0.76 -4.66 -7.87
CA ARG A 132 1.97 -3.85 -7.69
C ARG A 132 2.24 -3.58 -6.21
N VAL A 133 3.44 -3.93 -5.78
CA VAL A 133 4.04 -3.51 -4.51
C VAL A 133 4.95 -2.31 -4.74
N ASN A 134 4.79 -1.26 -3.93
CA ASN A 134 5.72 -0.15 -3.76
C ASN A 134 6.29 -0.22 -2.34
N ALA A 135 7.55 -0.67 -2.21
CA ALA A 135 8.25 -0.78 -0.95
C ALA A 135 9.47 0.14 -0.91
N PRO A 136 9.93 0.59 0.27
CA PRO A 136 11.20 1.30 0.37
C PRO A 136 12.40 0.37 0.14
N THR A 137 13.47 0.89 -0.47
CA THR A 137 14.75 0.15 -0.60
C THR A 137 15.57 0.13 0.69
N ASP A 138 15.18 0.91 1.68
CA ASP A 138 15.79 0.94 3.01
C ASP A 138 14.73 0.51 4.05
N PRO A 139 14.92 -0.63 4.75
CA PRO A 139 13.94 -1.14 5.70
C PRO A 139 13.62 -0.21 6.88
N GLU A 140 14.41 0.84 7.15
CA GLU A 140 14.06 1.84 8.19
C GLU A 140 12.77 2.62 7.86
N TYR A 141 12.37 2.66 6.59
CA TYR A 141 11.12 3.30 6.13
C TYR A 141 9.95 2.32 5.88
N ALA A 142 10.16 1.02 6.07
CA ALA A 142 9.12 0.01 5.82
C ALA A 142 8.07 -0.05 6.94
N THR A 143 6.99 -0.80 6.73
CA THR A 143 6.06 -1.18 7.81
C THR A 143 6.74 -2.02 8.90
N GLY A 144 7.80 -2.75 8.53
CA GLY A 144 8.49 -3.70 9.40
C GLY A 144 7.83 -5.08 9.48
N ASN A 145 6.76 -5.33 8.74
CA ASN A 145 6.09 -6.63 8.67
C ASN A 145 6.79 -7.66 7.76
N TYR A 146 7.72 -7.20 6.91
CA TYR A 146 8.45 -8.01 5.92
C TYR A 146 9.94 -7.59 5.88
N GLU A 147 10.85 -8.50 5.51
CA GLU A 147 12.28 -8.18 5.35
C GLU A 147 12.53 -7.19 4.20
N ASN A 148 11.66 -7.20 3.17
CA ASN A 148 11.71 -6.34 1.98
C ASN A 148 10.48 -6.59 1.09
N GLY A 149 10.29 -5.74 0.06
CA GLY A 149 9.20 -5.85 -0.89
C GLY A 149 9.12 -7.18 -1.67
N GLU A 150 10.24 -7.92 -1.85
CA GLU A 150 10.22 -9.22 -2.53
C GLU A 150 9.61 -10.31 -1.64
N GLU A 151 9.84 -10.29 -0.32
CA GLU A 151 9.15 -11.18 0.63
C GLU A 151 7.65 -10.84 0.71
N LEU A 152 7.30 -9.56 0.75
CA LEU A 152 5.90 -9.11 0.69
C LEU A 152 5.21 -9.61 -0.59
N ALA A 153 5.83 -9.40 -1.76
CA ALA A 153 5.27 -9.87 -3.04
C ALA A 153 5.11 -11.40 -3.08
N ARG A 154 6.02 -12.17 -2.48
CA ARG A 154 5.85 -13.62 -2.29
C ARG A 154 4.69 -13.95 -1.37
N THR A 155 4.57 -13.28 -0.23
CA THR A 155 3.48 -13.51 0.74
C THR A 155 2.10 -13.25 0.13
N VAL A 156 1.98 -12.25 -0.74
CA VAL A 156 0.75 -12.01 -1.51
C VAL A 156 0.45 -13.17 -2.47
N VAL A 157 1.45 -13.67 -3.20
CA VAL A 157 1.29 -14.83 -4.10
C VAL A 157 0.97 -16.13 -3.35
N ASP A 158 1.65 -16.40 -2.23
CA ASP A 158 1.36 -17.55 -1.34
C ASP A 158 -0.06 -17.49 -0.76
N TYR A 159 -0.56 -16.29 -0.46
CA TYR A 159 -1.94 -16.09 -0.04
C TYR A 159 -2.93 -16.39 -1.18
N LEU A 160 -2.72 -15.80 -2.36
CA LEU A 160 -3.67 -15.87 -3.49
C LEU A 160 -3.79 -17.27 -4.13
N GLU A 161 -2.73 -18.09 -4.14
CA GLU A 161 -2.77 -19.50 -4.60
C GLU A 161 -3.90 -20.32 -3.94
N THR A 162 -4.31 -19.95 -2.71
CA THR A 162 -5.40 -20.62 -1.97
C THR A 162 -6.62 -19.76 -1.66
N ASN A 163 -6.58 -18.46 -1.96
CA ASN A 163 -7.64 -17.50 -1.59
C ASN A 163 -8.03 -16.67 -2.83
N TYR A 164 -9.11 -17.08 -3.50
CA TYR A 164 -9.48 -16.55 -4.80
C TYR A 164 -10.17 -15.18 -4.71
N LEU A 165 -9.57 -14.17 -5.35
CA LEU A 165 -10.16 -12.85 -5.54
C LEU A 165 -11.44 -12.93 -6.40
N PRO A 166 -12.38 -11.97 -6.25
CA PRO A 166 -13.48 -11.78 -7.19
C PRO A 166 -12.94 -11.66 -8.62
N ALA A 167 -13.49 -12.44 -9.55
CA ALA A 167 -13.06 -12.38 -10.94
C ALA A 167 -13.55 -11.07 -11.59
N PRO A 168 -12.65 -10.20 -12.12
CA PRO A 168 -13.08 -9.03 -12.87
C PRO A 168 -13.64 -9.42 -14.24
N ASP A 169 -14.48 -8.58 -14.84
CA ASP A 169 -15.00 -8.82 -16.20
C ASP A 169 -13.96 -8.51 -17.28
N GLN A 170 -13.22 -7.41 -17.17
CA GLN A 170 -12.04 -7.14 -18.00
C GLN A 170 -10.76 -6.90 -17.20
N ARG A 171 -10.79 -6.11 -16.13
CA ARG A 171 -9.58 -5.77 -15.35
C ARG A 171 -9.82 -5.46 -13.87
N GLY A 172 -8.81 -5.75 -13.06
CA GLY A 172 -8.66 -5.28 -11.69
C GLY A 172 -7.22 -4.88 -11.37
N VAL A 173 -7.03 -4.02 -10.36
CA VAL A 173 -5.73 -3.54 -9.90
C VAL A 173 -5.64 -3.70 -8.38
N ILE A 174 -4.49 -4.17 -7.91
CA ILE A 174 -4.09 -4.18 -6.49
C ILE A 174 -2.81 -3.34 -6.39
N ASP A 175 -2.93 -2.17 -5.77
CA ASP A 175 -1.83 -1.27 -5.44
C ASP A 175 -1.53 -1.38 -3.93
N ILE A 176 -0.30 -1.79 -3.58
CA ILE A 176 0.17 -1.98 -2.19
C ILE A 176 1.33 -1.03 -1.90
N ASN A 177 1.23 -0.27 -0.80
CA ASN A 177 2.25 0.67 -0.35
C ASN A 177 2.80 0.27 1.03
N ASP A 178 4.08 -0.14 1.09
CA ASP A 178 4.75 -0.67 2.29
C ASP A 178 5.60 0.38 3.03
N PHE A 179 5.34 1.67 2.79
CA PHE A 179 6.00 2.77 3.50
C PHE A 179 5.33 3.00 4.85
N GLY A 180 6.08 2.85 5.95
CA GLY A 180 5.55 2.83 7.32
C GLY A 180 4.93 4.15 7.83
N ASP A 181 5.16 5.27 7.15
CA ASP A 181 4.52 6.56 7.46
C ASP A 181 3.17 6.78 6.73
N HIS A 182 2.90 6.01 5.68
CA HIS A 182 1.63 6.03 4.93
C HIS A 182 1.28 4.66 4.31
N PRO A 183 1.17 3.58 5.10
CA PRO A 183 0.93 2.24 4.57
C PRO A 183 -0.53 2.10 4.10
N GLU A 184 -0.70 1.54 2.90
CA GLU A 184 -1.97 1.59 2.18
C GLU A 184 -2.12 0.35 1.27
N THR A 185 -3.34 -0.12 1.08
CA THR A 185 -3.67 -1.13 0.06
C THR A 185 -5.01 -0.79 -0.60
N VAL A 186 -4.94 -0.54 -1.91
CA VAL A 186 -6.09 -0.18 -2.74
C VAL A 186 -6.37 -1.29 -3.75
N ILE A 187 -7.55 -1.89 -3.67
CA ILE A 187 -8.00 -2.99 -4.52
C ILE A 187 -9.22 -2.51 -5.31
N ARG A 188 -9.11 -2.47 -6.64
CA ARG A 188 -10.18 -1.99 -7.54
C ARG A 188 -10.47 -3.02 -8.63
N TRP A 189 -11.74 -3.43 -8.80
CA TRP A 189 -12.15 -4.33 -9.89
C TRP A 189 -13.48 -3.95 -10.51
N GLN A 190 -13.64 -4.30 -11.79
CA GLN A 190 -14.84 -4.02 -12.57
C GLN A 190 -15.66 -5.29 -12.81
N GLN A 191 -16.98 -5.18 -12.64
CA GLN A 191 -17.98 -6.16 -13.05
C GLN A 191 -19.14 -5.40 -13.71
N GLY A 192 -19.56 -5.82 -14.91
CA GLY A 192 -20.54 -5.06 -15.71
C GLY A 192 -20.15 -3.58 -15.85
N ASN A 193 -21.09 -2.68 -15.54
CA ASN A 193 -20.87 -1.23 -15.52
C ASN A 193 -20.52 -0.68 -14.13
N SER A 194 -20.06 -1.52 -13.19
CA SER A 194 -19.74 -1.15 -11.82
C SER A 194 -18.25 -1.36 -11.51
N VAL A 195 -17.68 -0.46 -10.71
CA VAL A 195 -16.36 -0.64 -10.09
C VAL A 195 -16.55 -0.80 -8.58
N TYR A 196 -15.88 -1.79 -8.02
CA TYR A 196 -15.73 -2.03 -6.60
C TYR A 196 -14.35 -1.58 -6.14
N GLU A 197 -14.27 -0.99 -4.95
CA GLU A 197 -13.06 -0.43 -4.38
C GLU A 197 -12.97 -0.76 -2.88
N ILE A 198 -11.85 -1.35 -2.49
CA ILE A 198 -11.36 -1.45 -1.10
C ILE A 198 -10.16 -0.51 -1.00
N ASP A 199 -10.07 0.22 0.11
CA ASP A 199 -9.17 1.35 0.32
C ASP A 199 -8.81 1.38 1.80
N GLU A 200 -7.75 0.64 2.16
CA GLU A 200 -7.41 0.31 3.54
C GLU A 200 -6.02 0.87 3.89
N SER A 201 -5.95 1.81 4.83
CA SER A 201 -4.70 2.30 5.42
C SER A 201 -4.15 1.27 6.42
N THR A 202 -3.57 0.18 5.91
CA THR A 202 -3.09 -0.96 6.71
C THR A 202 -1.62 -1.28 6.43
N ASP A 203 -0.90 -1.61 7.49
CA ASP A 203 0.48 -2.09 7.49
C ASP A 203 0.62 -3.56 7.00
N ASN A 204 -0.49 -4.28 6.87
CA ASN A 204 -0.52 -5.65 6.39
C ASN A 204 -1.56 -5.80 5.24
N PRO A 205 -1.11 -5.85 3.96
CA PRO A 205 -2.00 -5.91 2.80
C PRO A 205 -2.90 -7.15 2.75
N ILE A 206 -2.56 -8.22 3.48
CA ILE A 206 -3.40 -9.42 3.56
C ILE A 206 -4.77 -9.09 4.19
N ASN A 207 -4.87 -8.07 5.05
CA ASN A 207 -6.14 -7.61 5.61
C ASN A 207 -7.10 -7.12 4.51
N ALA A 208 -6.62 -6.31 3.57
CA ALA A 208 -7.42 -5.81 2.45
C ALA A 208 -7.77 -6.93 1.45
N LEU A 209 -6.82 -7.85 1.22
CA LEU A 209 -7.03 -9.02 0.35
C LEU A 209 -8.07 -9.99 0.94
N GLN A 210 -8.17 -10.12 2.26
CA GLN A 210 -9.25 -10.88 2.92
C GLN A 210 -10.63 -10.28 2.64
N ILE A 211 -10.79 -8.95 2.79
CA ILE A 211 -12.05 -8.25 2.47
C ILE A 211 -12.46 -8.47 1.00
N ALA A 212 -11.48 -8.48 0.09
CA ALA A 212 -11.72 -8.79 -1.32
C ALA A 212 -12.17 -10.25 -1.53
N VAL A 213 -11.43 -11.22 -0.99
CA VAL A 213 -11.72 -12.66 -1.11
C VAL A 213 -13.09 -13.01 -0.51
N ASP A 214 -13.41 -12.51 0.68
CA ASP A 214 -14.70 -12.77 1.34
C ASP A 214 -15.90 -12.25 0.52
N SER A 215 -15.69 -11.24 -0.34
CA SER A 215 -16.71 -10.71 -1.25
C SER A 215 -16.96 -11.53 -2.52
N ALA A 216 -16.19 -12.61 -2.74
CA ALA A 216 -16.38 -13.53 -3.87
C ALA A 216 -17.42 -14.65 -3.62
N SER A 217 -18.17 -14.56 -2.52
CA SER A 217 -19.08 -15.59 -1.97
C SER A 217 -20.44 -15.67 -2.65
#